data_AF-A0A3M2C9W8-F1
#
_entry.id   AF-A0A3M2C9W8-F1
#
_cell.length_a   1.000
_cell.length_b   1.000
_cell.length_c   1.000
_cell.angle_alpha   90.00
_cell.angle_beta   90.00
_cell.angle_gamma   90.00
#
_symmetry.space_group_name_H-M   'P 1'
#
loop_
_entity.id
_entity.type
_entity.pdbx_description
1 polymer ?
#
loop_
_entity_poly.entity_id
_entity_poly.type
_entity_poly.pdbx_seq_one_letter_code
_entity_poly.pdbx_strand_id
1 'polypeptide(L)'
;MALMTRGHGLLRCLAKGSKREKAPFSGGVELLTRGGMTVIIKPSSDLATLTSWDLLEPMPWVRVSYRRYAACMYVADLVPRAVHDEDPHPALYDALAGT
;
A
#
# COMPACT_ATOMS: atom_id res chain seq x y z
N MET A 1 -8.08 -2.56 -3.18
CA MET A 1 -7.05 -1.54 -2.91
C MET A 1 -5.74 -1.99 -3.52
N ALA A 2 -4.81 -1.09 -3.85
CA ALA A 2 -3.49 -1.46 -4.35
C ALA A 2 -2.43 -1.08 -3.31
N LEU A 3 -1.49 -1.99 -3.05
CA LEU A 3 -0.40 -1.80 -2.10
C LEU A 3 0.92 -2.10 -2.80
N MET A 4 1.85 -1.15 -2.79
CA MET A 4 3.21 -1.38 -3.26
C MET A 4 4.02 -2.02 -2.14
N THR A 5 4.59 -3.20 -2.39
CA THR A 5 5.42 -3.93 -1.44
C THR A 5 6.84 -4.02 -1.94
N ARG A 6 7.80 -4.08 -1.01
CA ARG A 6 9.21 -4.20 -1.38
C ARG A 6 9.55 -5.55 -2.03
N GLY A 7 8.95 -6.63 -1.51
CA GLY A 7 9.32 -8.00 -1.88
C GLY A 7 8.37 -8.70 -2.86
N HIS A 8 7.13 -8.24 -2.98
CA HIS A 8 6.10 -8.85 -3.83
C HIS A 8 5.58 -7.90 -4.92
N GLY A 9 6.20 -6.72 -5.09
CA GLY A 9 5.74 -5.74 -6.07
C GLY A 9 4.39 -5.12 -5.71
N LEU A 10 3.64 -4.73 -6.74
CA LEU A 10 2.30 -4.19 -6.62
C LEU A 10 1.28 -5.31 -6.39
N LEU A 11 0.57 -5.26 -5.26
CA LEU A 11 -0.50 -6.20 -4.92
C LEU A 11 -1.87 -5.53 -4.99
N ARG A 12 -2.80 -6.16 -5.70
CA ARG A 12 -4.22 -5.81 -5.63
C ARG A 12 -4.89 -6.62 -4.53
N CYS A 13 -5.38 -5.95 -3.51
CA CYS A 13 -5.86 -6.57 -2.29
C CYS A 13 -7.35 -6.34 -2.02
N LEU A 14 -8.00 -7.36 -1.47
CA LEU A 14 -9.29 -7.30 -0.81
C LEU A 14 -9.11 -7.44 0.70
N ALA A 15 -9.53 -6.42 1.46
CA ALA A 15 -9.50 -6.42 2.92
C ALA A 15 -10.87 -6.87 3.48
N LYS A 16 -11.16 -8.17 3.39
CA LYS A 16 -12.47 -8.68 3.79
C LYS A 16 -12.69 -8.55 5.30
N GLY A 17 -13.77 -7.88 5.69
CA GLY A 17 -14.12 -7.73 7.12
C GLY A 17 -13.32 -6.65 7.86
N SER A 18 -12.57 -5.80 7.17
CA SER A 18 -11.75 -4.74 7.79
C SER A 18 -12.56 -3.69 8.58
N LYS A 19 -13.86 -3.58 8.33
CA LYS A 19 -14.78 -2.66 9.02
C LYS A 19 -15.45 -3.27 10.26
N ARG A 20 -15.17 -4.53 10.60
CA ARG A 20 -15.76 -5.19 11.78
C ARG A 20 -15.12 -4.64 13.05
N GLU A 21 -15.87 -4.68 14.14
CA GLU A 21 -15.32 -4.39 15.47
C GLU A 21 -14.15 -5.36 15.75
N LYS A 22 -13.02 -4.83 16.25
CA LYS A 22 -11.79 -5.58 16.57
C LYS A 22 -11.13 -6.28 15.37
N ALA A 23 -11.41 -5.86 14.13
CA ALA A 23 -10.65 -6.34 12.99
C ALA A 23 -9.17 -5.92 13.11
N PRO A 24 -8.21 -6.76 12.67
CA PRO A 24 -6.77 -6.52 12.82
C PRO A 24 -6.25 -5.52 11.77
N PHE A 25 -6.84 -4.32 11.74
CA PHE A 25 -6.53 -3.24 10.79
C PHE A 25 -6.33 -1.94 11.57
N SER A 26 -5.15 -1.79 12.19
CA SER A 26 -4.86 -0.61 13.01
C SER A 26 -4.67 0.64 12.15
N GLY A 27 -5.13 1.80 12.65
CA GLY A 27 -5.00 3.09 11.95
C GLY A 27 -5.75 3.22 10.61
N GLY A 28 -6.44 2.16 10.17
CA GLY A 28 -7.01 2.08 8.82
C GLY A 28 -5.97 1.87 7.73
N VAL A 29 -6.41 1.39 6.57
CA VAL A 29 -5.57 1.31 5.37
C VAL A 29 -5.79 2.58 4.55
N GLU A 30 -4.95 3.58 4.79
CA GLU A 30 -5.06 4.90 4.15
C GLU A 30 -3.99 5.13 3.08
N LEU A 31 -4.29 6.02 2.13
CA LEU A 31 -3.34 6.45 1.11
C LEU A 31 -2.14 7.17 1.76
N LEU A 32 -0.96 7.00 1.14
CA LEU A 32 0.28 7.66 1.56
C LEU A 32 0.65 7.32 3.01
N THR A 33 0.43 6.07 3.41
CA THR A 33 0.89 5.52 4.68
C THR A 33 1.72 4.27 4.44
N ARG A 34 2.64 3.97 5.36
CA ARG A 34 3.43 2.75 5.36
C ARG A 34 2.98 1.86 6.51
N GLY A 35 2.86 0.57 6.25
CA GLY A 35 2.41 -0.39 7.24
C GLY A 35 2.99 -1.78 7.02
N GLY A 36 2.96 -2.58 8.08
CA GLY A 36 3.14 -4.01 8.00
C GLY A 36 1.82 -4.66 7.57
N MET A 37 1.91 -5.75 6.81
CA MET A 37 0.73 -6.46 6.34
C MET A 37 0.92 -7.97 6.37
N THR A 38 -0.17 -8.69 6.60
CA THR A 38 -0.26 -10.12 6.28
C THR A 38 -1.22 -10.29 5.11
N VAL A 39 -0.79 -11.02 4.09
CA VAL A 39 -1.53 -11.20 2.85
C VAL A 39 -1.51 -12.66 2.41
N ILE A 40 -2.64 -13.14 1.89
CA ILE A 40 -2.76 -14.43 1.21
C ILE A 40 -2.81 -14.16 -0.29
N ILE A 41 -1.75 -14.56 -0.99
CA ILE A 41 -1.66 -14.51 -2.46
C ILE A 41 -2.04 -15.90 -3.00
N LYS A 42 -2.93 -15.95 -3.98
CA LYS A 42 -3.38 -17.21 -4.59
C LYS A 42 -3.01 -17.20 -6.07
N PRO A 43 -2.26 -18.18 -6.58
CA PRO A 43 -1.87 -18.21 -8.00
C PRO A 43 -3.04 -18.20 -8.99
N SER A 44 -4.23 -18.60 -8.56
CA SER A 44 -5.44 -18.64 -9.37
C SER A 44 -6.29 -17.36 -9.30
N SER A 45 -5.81 -16.29 -8.69
CA SER A 45 -6.58 -15.06 -8.51
C SER A 45 -5.73 -13.80 -8.59
N ASP A 46 -6.20 -12.84 -9.38
CA ASP A 46 -5.60 -11.50 -9.49
C ASP A 46 -5.81 -10.62 -8.23
N LEU A 47 -6.53 -11.12 -7.23
CA LEU A 47 -6.78 -10.41 -5.97
C LEU A 47 -6.23 -11.20 -4.78
N ALA A 48 -5.24 -10.61 -4.12
CA ALA A 48 -4.76 -11.09 -2.84
C ALA A 48 -5.74 -10.73 -1.72
N THR A 49 -5.76 -11.53 -0.65
CA THR A 49 -6.58 -11.25 0.54
C THR A 49 -5.71 -10.63 1.62
N LEU A 50 -5.96 -9.37 1.97
CA LEU A 50 -5.32 -8.68 3.08
C LEU A 50 -5.97 -9.14 4.39
N THR A 51 -5.22 -9.82 5.24
CA THR A 51 -5.74 -10.43 6.48
C THR A 51 -5.42 -9.60 7.72
N SER A 52 -4.33 -8.84 7.70
CA SER A 52 -4.00 -7.86 8.75
C SER A 52 -3.28 -6.66 8.18
N TRP A 53 -3.40 -5.53 8.88
CA TRP A 53 -2.67 -4.31 8.60
C TRP A 53 -2.27 -3.64 9.91
N ASP A 54 -1.00 -3.29 9.99
CA ASP A 54 -0.43 -2.54 11.09
C ASP A 54 0.21 -1.25 10.59
N LEU A 55 -0.37 -0.10 10.95
CA LEU A 55 0.17 1.20 10.57
C LEU A 55 1.56 1.39 11.22
N LEU A 56 2.59 1.59 10.40
CA LEU A 56 3.96 1.85 10.85
C LEU A 56 4.29 3.34 10.77
N GLU A 57 3.88 4.01 9.70
CA GLU A 57 4.17 5.43 9.51
C GLU A 57 3.04 6.13 8.72
N PRO A 58 2.39 7.16 9.31
CA PRO A 58 1.32 7.91 8.64
C PRO A 58 1.85 8.98 7.65
N MET A 59 3.17 9.06 7.45
CA MET A 59 3.88 10.02 6.58
C MET A 59 3.35 11.46 6.71
N PRO A 60 3.33 12.05 7.92
CA PRO A 60 2.67 13.33 8.17
C PRO A 60 3.28 14.47 7.33
N TRP A 61 4.56 14.34 6.99
CA TRP A 61 5.32 15.27 6.15
C TRP A 61 4.73 15.44 4.74
N VAL A 62 3.89 14.51 4.26
CA VAL A 62 3.23 14.62 2.95
C VAL A 62 2.16 15.71 2.98
N ARG A 63 1.52 15.92 4.13
CA ARG A 63 0.35 16.80 4.28
C ARG A 63 0.70 18.25 4.66
N VAL A 64 1.98 18.55 4.92
CA VAL A 64 2.43 19.89 5.34
C VAL A 64 2.52 20.90 4.19
N SER A 65 2.44 20.44 2.94
CA SER A 65 2.48 21.29 1.75
C SER A 65 1.55 20.74 0.68
N TYR A 66 0.64 21.58 0.18
CA TYR A 66 -0.28 21.20 -0.88
C TYR A 66 0.44 20.68 -2.13
N ARG A 67 1.52 21.34 -2.56
CA ARG A 67 2.30 20.91 -3.74
C ARG A 67 2.89 19.51 -3.54
N ARG A 68 3.41 19.24 -2.34
CA ARG A 68 3.98 17.93 -1.99
C ARG A 68 2.90 16.85 -1.96
N TYR A 69 1.78 17.15 -1.30
CA TYR A 69 0.63 16.26 -1.26
C TYR A 69 0.12 15.91 -2.66
N ALA A 70 -0.05 16.92 -3.53
CA ALA A 70 -0.49 16.74 -4.90
C ALA A 70 0.50 15.86 -5.71
N ALA A 71 1.81 16.07 -5.56
CA ALA A 71 2.82 15.25 -6.20
C ALA A 71 2.78 13.79 -5.71
N CYS A 72 2.68 13.56 -4.39
CA CYS A 72 2.57 12.21 -3.84
C CYS A 72 1.29 11.50 -4.29
N MET A 73 0.16 12.20 -4.35
CA MET A 73 -1.09 11.66 -4.89
C MET A 73 -0.97 11.30 -6.36
N TYR A 74 -0.32 12.15 -7.16
CA TYR A 74 -0.05 11.85 -8.57
C TYR A 74 0.82 10.60 -8.72
N VAL A 75 1.88 10.47 -7.93
CA VAL A 75 2.75 9.29 -7.93
C VAL A 75 1.98 8.04 -7.49
N ALA A 76 1.17 8.14 -6.44
CA ALA A 76 0.34 7.02 -5.97
C ALA A 76 -0.68 6.55 -7.01
N ASP A 77 -1.17 7.45 -7.87
CA ASP A 77 -2.00 7.10 -9.01
C ASP A 77 -1.16 6.52 -10.16
N LEU A 78 0.00 7.11 -10.47
CA LEU A 78 0.84 6.68 -11.60
C LEU A 78 1.41 5.27 -11.42
N VAL A 79 1.94 4.95 -10.23
CA VAL A 79 2.67 3.70 -9.97
C VAL A 79 1.84 2.46 -10.37
N PRO A 80 0.57 2.32 -9.95
CA PRO A 80 -0.26 1.17 -10.36
C PRO A 80 -0.51 0.99 -11.87
N ARG A 81 -0.18 1.99 -12.69
CA ARG A 81 -0.29 1.95 -14.16
C ARG A 81 1.06 1.76 -14.85
N ALA A 82 2.15 1.93 -14.12
CA ALA A 82 3.51 1.95 -14.64
C ALA A 82 4.28 0.64 -14.37
N VAL A 83 3.77 -0.23 -13.50
CA VAL A 83 4.39 -1.51 -13.14
C VAL A 83 3.40 -2.66 -13.31
N HIS A 84 3.93 -3.86 -13.48
CA HIS A 84 3.12 -5.07 -13.47
C HIS A 84 2.76 -5.47 -12.03
N ASP A 85 1.60 -6.11 -11.88
CA ASP A 85 1.21 -6.72 -10.61
C ASP A 85 2.18 -7.87 -10.29
N GLU A 86 2.47 -8.09 -9.01
CA GLU A 86 3.34 -9.17 -8.52
C GLU A 86 4.79 -9.16 -9.08
N ASP A 87 5.26 -8.04 -9.63
CA ASP A 87 6.64 -7.81 -10.09
C ASP A 87 7.43 -6.93 -9.09
N PRO A 88 8.40 -7.49 -8.32
CA PRO A 88 9.12 -6.74 -7.32
C PRO A 88 10.02 -5.64 -7.91
N HIS A 89 9.81 -4.40 -7.46
CA HIS A 89 10.68 -3.25 -7.75
C HIS A 89 11.23 -2.61 -6.45
N PRO A 90 12.25 -3.21 -5.80
CA PRO A 90 12.74 -2.72 -4.51
C PRO A 90 13.23 -1.27 -4.54
N ALA A 91 13.95 -0.88 -5.59
CA ALA A 91 14.45 0.50 -5.73
C ALA A 91 13.32 1.53 -5.88
N LEU A 92 12.23 1.17 -6.57
CA LEU A 92 11.03 2.02 -6.66
C LEU A 92 10.34 2.12 -5.29
N TYR A 93 10.19 1.00 -4.58
CA TYR A 93 9.64 1.01 -3.22
C TYR A 93 10.46 1.90 -2.27
N ASP A 94 11.78 1.73 -2.27
CA ASP A 94 12.72 2.47 -1.42
C ASP A 94 12.64 3.99 -1.74
N ALA A 95 12.58 4.36 -3.02
CA ALA A 95 12.36 5.74 -3.46
C ALA A 95 11.01 6.34 -3.02
N LEU A 96 9.92 5.55 -3.03
CA LEU A 96 8.60 5.99 -2.56
C LEU A 96 8.56 6.14 -1.03
N ALA A 97 9.27 5.26 -0.32
CA ALA A 97 9.37 5.28 1.14
C ALA A 97 10.33 6.36 1.67
N GLY A 98 11.20 6.90 0.81
CA GLY A 98 12.23 7.88 1.18
C GLY A 98 13.36 7.27 2.01
N THR A 99 13.71 6.00 1.74
CA THR A 99 14.72 5.20 2.46
C THR A 99 15.79 4.67 1.52
#